data_AF-A0A1R1PMQ1-F1
#
_entry.id   AF-A0A1R1PMQ1-F1
#
_cell.length_a   1.000
_cell.length_b   1.000
_cell.length_c   1.000
_cell.angle_alpha   90.00
_cell.angle_beta   90.00
_cell.angle_gamma   90.00
#
_symmetry.space_group_name_H-M   'P 1'
#
loop_
_entity.id
_entity.type
_entity.pdbx_description
1 polymer ?
#
loop_
_entity_poly.entity_id
_entity_poly.type
_entity_poly.pdbx_seq_one_letter_code
_entity_poly.pdbx_strand_id
1 'polypeptide(L)'
;MDNVTNEDLMKRIDALTLTMGAMQQQQLQLQQIQQQQHQIQLQMQQQQLQQEQQEMFAGTVQVQKPHASVRPQVMEVEAFAEFDEAMPSTCEDFFWSYLTEDERKALIYESHKFKKMTYSPPAVNESLGASVKKADYRFYQL
;
A
#
# COMPACT_ATOMS: atom_id res chain seq x y z
N MET A 1 78.36 21.76 -25.74
CA MET A 1 77.52 20.64 -26.20
C MET A 1 77.52 19.65 -25.07
N ASP A 2 76.48 19.68 -24.24
CA ASP A 2 76.41 18.83 -23.06
C ASP A 2 76.16 17.39 -23.51
N ASN A 3 77.08 16.50 -23.15
CA ASN A 3 77.07 15.11 -23.58
C ASN A 3 76.04 14.37 -22.70
N VAL A 4 74.87 14.05 -23.27
CA VAL A 4 73.84 13.27 -22.59
C VAL A 4 74.46 11.92 -22.20
N THR A 5 74.54 11.64 -20.90
CA THR A 5 75.13 10.40 -20.40
C THR A 5 74.17 9.23 -20.65
N ASN A 6 74.70 8.02 -20.85
CA ASN A 6 73.88 6.81 -21.00
C ASN A 6 72.91 6.59 -19.82
N GLU A 7 73.27 7.09 -18.64
CA GLU A 7 72.42 7.06 -17.44
C GLU A 7 71.16 7.92 -17.60
N ASP A 8 71.25 9.10 -18.23
CA ASP A 8 70.10 9.97 -18.51
C ASP A 8 69.15 9.34 -19.54
N LEU A 9 69.71 8.65 -20.54
CA LEU A 9 68.91 7.90 -21.52
C LEU A 9 68.15 6.74 -20.88
N MET A 10 68.79 5.98 -19.98
CA MET A 10 68.13 4.88 -19.27
C MET A 10 66.98 5.38 -18.38
N LYS A 11 67.20 6.48 -17.62
CA LYS A 11 66.12 7.10 -16.81
C LYS A 11 64.92 7.54 -17.65
N ARG A 12 65.16 8.06 -18.87
CA ARG A 12 64.08 8.43 -19.80
C ARG A 12 63.33 7.21 -20.33
N ILE A 13 64.02 6.11 -20.63
CA ILE A 13 63.39 4.85 -21.08
C ILE A 13 62.51 4.27 -19.96
N ASP A 14 63.00 4.26 -18.73
CA ASP A 14 62.23 3.78 -17.57
C ASP A 14 61.00 4.67 -17.33
N ALA A 15 61.15 6.00 -17.41
CA ALA A 15 60.04 6.94 -17.29
C ALA A 15 59.00 6.80 -18.40
N LEU A 16 59.43 6.58 -19.64
CA LEU A 16 58.53 6.31 -20.77
C LEU A 16 57.78 4.99 -20.58
N THR A 17 58.46 3.94 -20.13
CA THR A 17 57.85 2.64 -19.86
C THR A 17 56.80 2.75 -18.75
N LEU A 18 57.11 3.48 -17.68
CA LEU A 18 56.19 3.76 -16.59
C LEU A 18 54.97 4.57 -17.07
N THR A 19 55.19 5.58 -17.92
CA THR A 19 54.12 6.44 -18.45
C THR A 19 53.21 5.66 -19.40
N MET A 20 53.76 4.79 -20.26
CA MET A 20 52.97 3.90 -21.10
C MET A 20 52.12 2.94 -20.26
N GLY A 21 52.68 2.38 -19.19
CA GLY A 21 51.94 1.55 -18.24
C GLY A 21 50.79 2.32 -17.56
N ALA A 22 51.05 3.55 -17.12
CA ALA A 22 50.03 4.42 -16.52
C ALA A 22 48.91 4.78 -17.52
N MET A 23 49.25 5.09 -18.78
CA MET A 23 48.27 5.36 -19.83
C MET A 23 47.42 4.13 -20.16
N GLN A 24 48.02 2.94 -20.22
CA GLN A 24 47.30 1.68 -20.45
C GLN A 24 46.34 1.38 -19.29
N GLN A 25 46.78 1.59 -18.05
CA GLN A 25 45.93 1.45 -16.88
C GLN A 25 44.76 2.43 -16.90
N GLN A 26 45.01 3.69 -17.26
CA GLN A 26 43.95 4.70 -17.39
C GLN A 26 42.92 4.33 -18.46
N GLN A 27 43.37 3.79 -19.60
CA GLN A 27 42.47 3.32 -20.65
C GLN A 27 41.58 2.17 -20.16
N LEU A 28 42.14 1.21 -19.44
CA LEU A 28 41.39 0.10 -18.85
C LEU A 28 40.36 0.60 -17.83
N GLN A 29 40.74 1.57 -16.99
CA GLN A 29 39.84 2.17 -16.02
C GLN A 29 38.66 2.89 -16.70
N LEU A 30 38.92 3.64 -17.77
CA LEU A 30 37.85 4.31 -18.53
C LEU A 30 36.89 3.28 -19.14
N GLN A 31 37.40 2.16 -19.65
CA GLN A 31 36.56 1.09 -20.17
C GLN A 31 35.66 0.48 -19.09
N GLN A 32 36.20 0.25 -17.89
CA GLN A 32 35.42 -0.24 -16.74
C GLN A 32 34.32 0.75 -16.33
N ILE A 33 34.65 2.04 -16.26
CA ILE A 33 33.67 3.08 -15.93
C ILE A 33 32.54 3.11 -16.96
N GLN A 34 32.86 3.01 -18.26
CA GLN A 34 31.84 2.96 -19.31
C GLN A 34 30.94 1.73 -19.20
N GLN A 35 31.51 0.56 -18.90
CA GLN A 35 30.73 -0.66 -18.68
C GLN A 35 29.80 -0.51 -17.47
N GLN A 36 30.30 0.06 -16.38
CA GLN A 36 29.50 0.30 -15.18
C GLN A 36 28.33 1.24 -15.45
N GLN A 37 28.58 2.35 -16.15
CA GLN A 37 27.55 3.31 -16.55
C GLN A 37 26.45 2.64 -17.38
N HIS A 38 26.82 1.77 -18.31
CA HIS A 38 25.85 1.03 -19.12
C HIS A 38 24.99 0.08 -18.28
N GLN A 39 25.58 -0.62 -17.30
CA GLN A 39 24.81 -1.48 -16.39
C GLN A 39 23.82 -0.67 -15.56
N ILE A 40 24.22 0.49 -15.03
CA ILE A 40 23.33 1.38 -14.27
C ILE A 40 22.16 1.82 -15.15
N GLN A 41 22.41 2.17 -16.41
CA GLN A 41 21.37 2.57 -17.35
C GLN A 41 20.36 1.43 -17.60
N LEU A 42 20.83 0.19 -17.79
CA LEU A 42 19.96 -0.97 -17.96
C LEU A 42 19.12 -1.23 -16.70
N GLN A 43 19.71 -1.05 -15.52
CA GLN A 43 19.00 -1.22 -14.25
C GLN A 43 17.90 -0.17 -14.10
N MET A 44 18.19 1.10 -14.40
CA MET A 44 17.20 2.17 -14.36
C MET A 44 16.04 1.93 -15.34
N GLN A 45 16.34 1.49 -16.56
CA GLN A 45 15.29 1.18 -17.55
C GLN A 45 14.38 0.04 -17.06
N GLN A 46 14.95 -1.02 -16.46
CA GLN A 46 14.15 -2.08 -15.88
C GLN A 46 13.28 -1.60 -14.71
N GLN A 47 13.81 -0.71 -13.86
CA GLN A 47 13.04 -0.13 -12.77
C GLN A 47 11.88 0.74 -13.28
N GLN A 48 12.10 1.53 -14.33
CA GLN A 48 11.05 2.31 -14.99
C GLN A 48 9.96 1.41 -15.56
N LEU A 49 10.33 0.34 -16.29
CA LEU A 49 9.38 -0.63 -16.82
C LEU A 49 8.57 -1.33 -15.70
N GLN A 50 9.19 -1.60 -14.54
CA GLN A 50 8.47 -2.13 -13.38
C GLN A 50 7.50 -1.11 -12.78
N GLN A 51 7.90 0.17 -12.69
CA GLN A 51 7.01 1.24 -12.25
C GLN A 51 5.82 1.43 -13.20
N GLU A 52 6.06 1.48 -14.51
CA GLU A 52 4.99 1.57 -15.51
C GLU A 52 4.03 0.37 -15.43
N GLN A 53 4.52 -0.84 -15.14
CA GLN A 53 3.65 -1.99 -14.91
C GLN A 53 2.85 -1.89 -13.59
N GLN A 54 3.43 -1.35 -12.51
CA GLN A 54 2.71 -1.07 -11.27
C GLN A 54 1.66 0.05 -11.46
N GLU A 55 1.98 1.09 -12.21
CA GLU A 55 1.05 2.17 -12.55
C GLU A 55 -0.05 1.70 -13.51
N MET A 56 0.25 0.82 -14.46
CA MET A 56 -0.78 0.17 -15.29
C MET A 56 -1.70 -0.70 -14.42
N PHE A 57 -1.15 -1.44 -13.45
CA PHE A 57 -1.95 -2.21 -12.48
C PHE A 57 -2.81 -1.30 -11.57
N ALA A 58 -2.28 -0.16 -11.13
CA ALA A 58 -3.04 0.85 -10.38
C ALA A 58 -4.08 1.59 -11.24
N GLY A 59 -3.79 1.82 -12.52
CA GLY A 59 -4.65 2.48 -13.51
C GLY A 59 -5.78 1.60 -14.02
N THR A 60 -5.63 0.27 -13.99
CA THR A 60 -6.74 -0.68 -14.26
C THR A 60 -7.78 -0.75 -13.14
N VAL A 61 -7.49 -0.18 -11.96
CA VAL A 61 -8.45 -0.07 -10.84
C VAL A 61 -9.31 1.20 -10.94
N GLN A 62 -8.97 2.16 -11.81
CA GLN A 62 -9.77 3.37 -12.03
C GLN A 62 -10.82 3.17 -13.13
N VAL A 63 -11.57 2.07 -13.07
CA VAL A 63 -12.92 2.03 -13.63
C VAL A 63 -13.90 2.45 -12.54
N GLN A 64 -14.22 3.75 -12.55
CA GLN A 64 -15.45 4.37 -12.04
C GLN A 64 -15.98 3.92 -10.66
N LYS A 65 -15.58 4.63 -9.61
CA LYS A 65 -16.53 5.04 -8.54
C LYS A 65 -16.14 6.43 -8.01
N PRO A 66 -16.94 7.49 -8.23
CA PRO A 66 -16.67 8.84 -7.71
C PRO A 66 -16.70 8.96 -6.17
N HIS A 67 -16.91 7.85 -5.45
CA HIS A 67 -16.97 7.78 -3.98
C HIS A 67 -16.02 6.73 -3.36
N ALA A 68 -15.08 6.18 -4.14
CA ALA A 68 -14.09 5.24 -3.59
C ALA A 68 -12.95 6.01 -2.90
N SER A 69 -13.08 6.23 -1.59
CA SER A 69 -11.97 6.69 -0.76
C SER A 69 -11.04 5.52 -0.46
N VAL A 70 -9.74 5.70 -0.70
CA VAL A 70 -8.71 4.73 -0.28
C VAL A 70 -8.73 4.69 1.24
N ARG A 71 -9.05 3.53 1.82
CA ARG A 71 -9.03 3.34 3.28
C ARG A 71 -7.57 3.48 3.75
N PRO A 72 -7.26 4.35 4.73
CA PRO A 72 -5.91 4.45 5.27
C PRO A 72 -5.42 3.08 5.76
N GLN A 73 -4.12 2.85 5.68
CA GLN A 73 -3.52 1.68 6.31
C GLN A 73 -3.79 1.72 7.81
N VAL A 74 -4.15 0.58 8.38
CA VAL A 74 -4.38 0.44 9.82
C VAL A 74 -3.02 0.65 10.49
N MET A 75 -2.85 1.79 11.14
CA MET A 75 -1.72 2.06 12.02
C MET A 75 -2.12 1.60 13.43
N GLU A 76 -1.40 0.62 13.99
CA GLU A 76 -1.51 0.34 15.42
C GLU A 76 -0.90 1.52 16.16
N VAL A 77 -1.76 2.31 16.80
CA VAL A 77 -1.36 3.40 17.68
C VAL A 77 -1.22 2.79 19.07
N GLU A 78 -0.05 2.91 19.69
CA GLU A 78 0.11 2.56 21.10
C GLU A 78 -0.87 3.41 21.93
N ALA A 79 -1.66 2.74 22.77
CA ALA A 79 -2.60 3.42 23.64
C ALA A 79 -1.84 4.37 24.57
N PHE A 80 -2.27 5.64 24.64
CA PHE A 80 -1.75 6.60 25.60
C PHE A 80 -2.05 6.10 27.00
N ALA A 81 -1.03 5.78 27.79
CA ALA A 81 -1.22 5.28 29.16
C ALA A 81 -1.98 6.30 30.03
N GLU A 82 -1.82 7.59 29.74
CA GLU A 82 -2.52 8.68 30.41
C GLU A 82 -4.03 8.72 30.10
N PHE A 83 -4.47 8.08 29.00
CA PHE A 83 -5.89 7.99 28.64
C PHE A 83 -6.65 7.08 29.60
N ASP A 84 -6.07 5.94 29.97
CA ASP A 84 -6.66 5.00 30.93
C ASP A 84 -6.77 5.63 32.33
N GLU A 85 -5.78 6.44 32.73
CA GLU A 85 -5.83 7.20 34.00
C GLU A 85 -6.88 8.32 33.97
N ALA A 86 -7.01 9.02 32.83
CA ALA A 86 -7.94 10.13 32.69
C ALA A 86 -9.40 9.68 32.52
N MET A 87 -9.63 8.50 31.93
CA MET A 87 -10.98 7.97 31.65
C MET A 87 -11.09 6.48 32.01
N PRO A 88 -11.00 6.11 33.30
CA PRO A 88 -11.06 4.72 33.73
C PRO A 88 -12.38 4.02 33.35
N SER A 89 -13.48 4.77 33.23
CA SER A 89 -14.78 4.24 32.80
C SER A 89 -14.81 3.73 31.35
N THR A 90 -13.87 4.16 30.51
CA THR A 90 -13.79 3.73 29.10
C THR A 90 -13.01 2.43 28.92
N CYS A 91 -12.19 2.08 29.91
CA CYS A 91 -11.38 0.86 29.91
C CYS A 91 -12.26 -0.38 30.17
N GLU A 92 -13.27 -0.23 31.03
CA GLU A 92 -14.20 -1.33 31.36
C GLU A 92 -15.38 -1.44 30.39
N ASP A 93 -15.95 -0.32 29.93
CA ASP A 93 -17.23 -0.40 29.18
C ASP A 93 -17.48 0.74 28.18
N PHE A 94 -16.63 0.84 27.15
CA PHE A 94 -16.71 1.85 26.10
C PHE A 94 -18.07 1.93 25.37
N PHE A 95 -18.82 0.83 25.32
CA PHE A 95 -20.08 0.71 24.56
C PHE A 95 -21.34 0.65 25.42
N TRP A 96 -21.22 0.68 26.74
CA TRP A 96 -22.40 0.52 27.58
C TRP A 96 -23.10 1.85 27.77
N SER A 97 -24.38 1.82 27.42
CA SER A 97 -25.31 2.83 27.87
C SER A 97 -25.36 2.79 29.40
N TYR A 98 -25.36 3.95 30.05
CA TYR A 98 -25.64 4.06 31.49
C TYR A 98 -27.00 3.47 31.92
N LEU A 99 -27.81 3.07 30.95
CA LEU A 99 -29.12 2.46 31.17
C LEU A 99 -28.97 0.96 31.41
N THR A 100 -29.65 0.50 32.45
CA THR A 100 -29.85 -0.93 32.71
C THR A 100 -30.57 -1.59 31.53
N GLU A 101 -30.48 -2.92 31.41
CA GLU A 101 -31.20 -3.64 30.35
C GLU A 101 -32.70 -3.34 30.35
N ASP A 102 -33.28 -3.17 31.53
CA ASP A 102 -34.72 -2.94 31.69
C ASP A 102 -35.12 -1.54 31.25
N GLU A 103 -34.32 -0.51 31.56
CA GLU A 103 -34.51 0.85 31.06
C GLU A 103 -34.33 0.91 29.54
N ARG A 104 -33.33 0.20 29.01
CA ARG A 104 -33.11 0.08 27.57
C ARG A 104 -34.31 -0.59 26.88
N LYS A 105 -34.81 -1.70 27.44
CA LYS A 105 -36.01 -2.39 26.94
C LYS A 105 -37.23 -1.46 26.99
N ALA A 106 -37.44 -0.76 28.10
CA ALA A 106 -38.55 0.17 28.25
C ALA A 106 -38.54 1.26 27.17
N LEU A 107 -37.41 1.93 26.94
CA LEU A 107 -37.30 2.96 25.89
C LEU A 107 -37.53 2.40 24.48
N ILE A 108 -37.01 1.21 24.19
CA ILE A 108 -37.21 0.54 22.90
C ILE A 108 -38.70 0.23 22.71
N TYR A 109 -39.34 -0.41 23.69
CA TYR A 109 -40.73 -0.86 23.58
C TYR A 109 -41.78 0.25 23.77
N GLU A 110 -41.44 1.38 24.40
CA GLU A 110 -42.27 2.59 24.43
C GLU A 110 -42.34 3.26 23.05
N SER A 111 -41.33 3.04 22.20
CA SER A 111 -41.31 3.61 20.85
C SER A 111 -42.51 3.14 20.02
N HIS A 112 -43.20 4.09 19.38
CA HIS A 112 -44.31 3.83 18.46
C HIS A 112 -43.99 2.82 17.35
N LYS A 113 -42.70 2.57 17.06
CA LYS A 113 -42.23 1.57 16.09
C LYS A 113 -42.69 0.14 16.40
N PHE A 114 -43.03 -0.17 17.66
CA PHE A 114 -43.50 -1.50 18.08
C PHE A 114 -45.03 -1.63 18.18
N LYS A 115 -45.79 -0.57 17.85
CA LYS A 115 -47.23 -0.72 17.63
C LYS A 115 -47.43 -1.61 16.41
N LYS A 116 -48.38 -2.56 16.47
CA LYS A 116 -48.68 -3.51 15.39
C LYS A 116 -48.85 -2.78 14.06
N MET A 117 -47.80 -2.77 13.25
CA MET A 117 -47.83 -2.21 11.90
C MET A 117 -48.57 -3.22 11.01
N THR A 118 -49.63 -2.77 10.34
CA THR A 118 -50.27 -3.57 9.30
C THR A 118 -49.36 -3.52 8.08
N TYR A 119 -48.35 -4.39 8.04
CA TYR A 119 -47.45 -4.53 6.91
C TYR A 119 -48.05 -5.51 5.90
N SER A 120 -48.25 -5.03 4.67
CA SER A 120 -48.57 -5.89 3.53
C SER A 120 -47.30 -6.02 2.69
N PRO A 121 -46.64 -7.19 2.65
CA PRO A 121 -45.44 -7.36 1.85
C PRO A 121 -45.76 -7.18 0.36
N PRO A 122 -44.82 -6.62 -0.43
CA PRO A 122 -44.98 -6.56 -1.87
C PRO A 122 -45.01 -7.97 -2.49
N ALA A 123 -45.61 -8.09 -3.67
CA ALA A 123 -45.67 -9.37 -4.38
C ALA A 123 -44.27 -9.89 -4.71
N VAL A 124 -44.07 -11.19 -4.49
CA VAL A 124 -42.82 -11.89 -4.79
C VAL A 124 -42.65 -12.00 -6.31
N ASN A 125 -41.44 -11.72 -6.80
CA ASN A 125 -41.13 -11.80 -8.24
C ASN A 125 -41.47 -13.19 -8.82
N GLU A 126 -42.15 -13.20 -9.97
CA GLU A 126 -42.55 -14.42 -10.68
C GLU A 126 -41.37 -15.28 -11.14
N SER A 127 -40.19 -14.67 -11.37
CA SER A 127 -38.98 -15.39 -11.77
C SER A 127 -38.35 -16.22 -10.63
N LEU A 128 -38.82 -16.06 -9.39
CA LEU A 128 -38.31 -16.81 -8.24
C LEU A 128 -38.82 -18.25 -8.23
N GLY A 129 -37.97 -19.17 -7.79
CA GLY A 129 -38.32 -20.58 -7.68
C GLY A 129 -39.46 -20.83 -6.69
N ALA A 130 -40.23 -21.90 -6.93
CA ALA A 130 -41.41 -22.25 -6.11
C ALA A 130 -41.08 -22.44 -4.61
N SER A 131 -39.88 -22.93 -4.29
CA SER A 131 -39.42 -23.07 -2.90
C SER A 131 -39.32 -21.72 -2.18
N VAL A 132 -38.78 -20.70 -2.86
CA VAL A 132 -38.61 -19.35 -2.31
C VAL A 132 -39.97 -18.69 -2.10
N LYS A 133 -40.88 -18.80 -3.06
CA LYS A 133 -42.26 -18.28 -2.96
C LYS A 133 -43.02 -18.91 -1.79
N LYS A 134 -42.88 -20.23 -1.60
CA LYS A 134 -43.52 -20.96 -0.49
C LYS A 134 -42.97 -20.55 0.87
N ALA A 135 -41.66 -20.28 0.96
CA ALA A 135 -41.05 -19.78 2.18
C ALA A 135 -41.55 -18.37 2.52
N ASP A 136 -41.56 -17.47 1.53
CA ASP A 136 -42.03 -16.09 1.70
C ASP A 136 -43.48 -16.01 2.20
N TYR A 137 -44.38 -16.80 1.57
CA TYR A 137 -45.77 -16.93 2.00
C TYR A 137 -45.90 -17.36 3.48
N ARG A 138 -45.04 -18.29 3.93
CA ARG A 138 -45.01 -18.73 5.33
C ARG A 138 -44.52 -17.65 6.29
N PHE A 139 -43.55 -16.83 5.89
CA PHE A 139 -43.04 -15.75 6.74
C PHE A 139 -44.10 -14.68 7.02
N TYR A 140 -44.90 -14.34 6.01
CA TYR A 140 -45.90 -13.28 6.13
C TYR A 140 -47.31 -13.78 6.43
N GLN A 141 -47.53 -15.10 6.46
CA GLN A 141 -48.85 -15.71 6.70
C GLN A 141 -49.93 -15.11 5.79
N LEU A 142 -49.56 -14.82 4.54
CA LEU A 142 -50.49 -14.44 3.48
C LEU A 142 -51.41 -15.61 3.13
#